data_AF-A0A220W6T5-F1
#
_entry.id   AF-A0A220W6T5-F1
#
_cell.length_a   1.000
_cell.length_b   1.000
_cell.length_c   1.000
_cell.angle_alpha   90.00
_cell.angle_beta   90.00
_cell.angle_gamma   90.00
#
_symmetry.space_group_name_H-M   'P 1'
#
loop_
_entity.id
_entity.type
_entity.pdbx_description
1 polymer ?
#
loop_
_entity_poly.entity_id
_entity_poly.type
_entity_poly.pdbx_seq_one_letter_code
_entity_poly.pdbx_strand_id
1 'polypeptide(L)'
;MLMGKPDLLDRLAQMLVLGVGLFALLFGLFMILRPVDWYVAIPTVITTGPPNQHFIRDIGIAYAACGVILLYASINIHMRWLAAFAGALWLSLHGVLHIYEVSVGICSPDAFIADAPGVLGPPLLVFAALGILFARQRVAPAGIPKPLLLKASTAGTEESETQYLKEIAAAPGHAFEKFAHFLPASLHRHAAPAHLCHAARLGANMVEDCGPCALTSAHWALFDNVPRETVNRWLRADPDIPEDEALALQFGRAIGSQSIDAFELGDRIEVQYGRDVRFELAMAAAMVRAFPAMKRGLGLTKACSLTPLEV
;
A
#
# COMPACT_ATOMS: atom_id res chain seq x y z
N MET A 1 4.01 6.39 0.93
CA MET A 1 3.20 5.39 1.67
C MET A 1 1.73 5.80 1.56
N LEU A 2 0.78 4.88 1.36
CA LEU A 2 -0.59 5.23 0.93
C LEU A 2 -1.27 6.30 1.79
N MET A 3 -1.45 7.48 1.21
CA MET A 3 -2.24 8.58 1.77
C MET A 3 -3.07 9.24 0.66
N GLY A 4 -4.35 9.50 0.94
CA GLY A 4 -5.26 10.20 0.04
C GLY A 4 -5.95 9.30 -0.98
N LYS A 5 -6.86 9.91 -1.75
CA LYS A 5 -7.68 9.21 -2.76
C LYS A 5 -6.81 8.61 -3.88
N PRO A 6 -7.21 7.46 -4.45
CA PRO A 6 -6.55 6.91 -5.63
C PRO A 6 -6.61 7.90 -6.80
N ASP A 7 -5.46 8.21 -7.39
CA ASP A 7 -5.36 9.04 -8.60
C ASP A 7 -5.42 8.20 -9.88
N LEU A 8 -5.17 8.84 -11.04
CA LEU A 8 -5.22 8.19 -12.34
C LEU A 8 -4.31 6.95 -12.45
N LEU A 9 -3.08 6.99 -11.92
CA LEU A 9 -2.15 5.86 -12.03
C LEU A 9 -2.54 4.73 -11.06
N ASP A 10 -3.11 5.07 -9.91
CA ASP A 10 -3.67 4.07 -8.99
C ASP A 10 -4.86 3.35 -9.65
N ARG A 11 -5.74 4.11 -10.33
CA ARG A 11 -6.86 3.56 -11.11
C ARG A 11 -6.39 2.75 -12.31
N LEU A 12 -5.34 3.19 -13.00
CA LEU A 12 -4.75 2.42 -14.10
C LEU A 12 -4.24 1.06 -13.59
N ALA A 13 -3.45 1.04 -12.52
CA ALA A 13 -2.96 -0.20 -11.91
C ALA A 13 -4.13 -1.13 -11.50
N GLN A 14 -5.18 -0.57 -10.90
CA GLN A 14 -6.41 -1.29 -10.57
C GLN A 14 -7.08 -1.90 -11.81
N MET A 15 -7.24 -1.13 -12.88
CA MET A 15 -7.88 -1.56 -14.13
C MET A 15 -7.06 -2.64 -14.86
N LEU A 16 -5.73 -2.55 -14.84
CA LEU A 16 -4.86 -3.58 -15.41
C LEU A 16 -5.08 -4.93 -14.71
N VAL A 17 -5.07 -4.95 -13.38
CA VAL A 17 -5.29 -6.18 -12.61
C VAL A 17 -6.72 -6.70 -12.75
N LEU A 18 -7.72 -5.80 -12.78
CA LEU A 18 -9.11 -6.16 -13.06
C LEU A 18 -9.25 -6.81 -14.44
N GLY A 19 -8.67 -6.22 -15.48
CA GLY A 19 -8.72 -6.72 -16.84
C GLY A 19 -8.09 -8.09 -16.98
N VAL A 20 -6.91 -8.29 -16.37
CA VAL A 20 -6.25 -9.61 -16.35
C VAL A 20 -7.07 -10.63 -15.55
N GLY A 21 -7.66 -10.22 -14.43
CA GLY A 21 -8.52 -11.09 -13.61
C GLY A 21 -9.75 -11.57 -14.38
N LEU A 22 -10.44 -10.67 -15.08
CA LEU A 22 -11.58 -11.00 -15.94
C LEU A 22 -11.17 -11.92 -17.09
N PHE A 23 -10.07 -11.60 -17.78
CA PHE A 23 -9.52 -12.44 -18.84
C PHE A 23 -9.24 -13.86 -18.33
N ALA A 24 -8.46 -14.00 -17.26
CA ALA A 24 -8.06 -15.30 -16.73
C ALA A 24 -9.28 -16.11 -16.26
N LEU A 25 -10.25 -15.46 -15.62
CA LEU A 25 -11.48 -16.14 -15.19
C LEU A 25 -12.30 -16.64 -16.38
N LEU A 26 -12.58 -15.78 -17.37
CA LEU A 26 -13.39 -16.15 -18.53
C LEU A 26 -12.68 -17.19 -19.41
N PHE A 27 -11.37 -17.05 -19.60
CA PHE A 27 -10.56 -17.99 -20.36
C PHE A 27 -10.49 -19.36 -19.67
N GLY A 28 -10.32 -19.39 -18.35
CA GLY A 28 -10.38 -20.62 -17.57
C GLY A 28 -11.77 -21.28 -17.60
N LEU A 29 -12.84 -20.50 -17.50
CA LEU A 29 -14.21 -21.01 -17.63
C LEU A 29 -14.48 -21.60 -19.02
N PHE A 30 -13.92 -21.03 -20.08
CA PHE A 30 -14.05 -21.59 -21.43
C PHE A 30 -13.42 -22.99 -21.53
N MET A 31 -12.21 -23.17 -20.99
CA MET A 31 -11.55 -24.48 -20.91
C MET A 31 -12.33 -25.48 -20.07
N ILE A 32 -12.94 -25.05 -18.95
CA ILE A 32 -13.71 -25.93 -18.05
C ILE A 32 -14.99 -26.43 -18.73
N LEU A 33 -15.75 -25.49 -19.31
CA LEU A 33 -17.09 -25.76 -19.83
C LEU A 33 -17.06 -26.38 -21.22
N ARG A 34 -16.12 -25.98 -22.08
CA ARG A 34 -16.05 -26.36 -23.50
C ARG A 34 -14.59 -26.66 -23.93
N PRO A 35 -13.93 -27.67 -23.33
CA PRO A 35 -12.48 -27.90 -23.53
C PRO A 35 -12.09 -28.19 -24.98
N VAL A 36 -12.92 -28.94 -25.73
CA VAL A 36 -12.63 -29.28 -27.13
C VAL A 36 -12.81 -28.06 -28.03
N ASP A 37 -13.83 -27.22 -27.77
CA ASP A 37 -14.04 -25.99 -28.54
C ASP A 37 -12.91 -24.99 -28.28
N TRP A 38 -12.42 -24.89 -27.03
CA TRP A 38 -11.23 -24.12 -26.70
C TRP A 38 -10.00 -24.62 -27.45
N TYR A 39 -9.76 -25.93 -27.45
CA TYR A 39 -8.62 -26.54 -28.12
C TYR A 39 -8.59 -26.23 -29.63
N VAL A 40 -9.74 -26.28 -30.31
CA VAL A 40 -9.80 -25.96 -31.75
C VAL A 40 -9.87 -24.45 -32.05
N ALA A 41 -10.18 -23.61 -31.06
CA ALA A 41 -10.24 -22.16 -31.23
C ALA A 41 -8.86 -21.50 -31.22
N ILE A 42 -7.82 -22.19 -30.71
CA ILE A 42 -6.46 -21.67 -30.62
C ILE A 42 -5.56 -22.43 -31.63
N PRO A 43 -5.21 -21.82 -32.79
CA PRO A 43 -4.54 -22.54 -33.88
C PRO A 43 -3.21 -23.19 -33.50
N THR A 44 -2.44 -22.55 -32.60
CA THR A 44 -1.15 -23.04 -32.11
C THR A 44 -1.31 -24.28 -31.22
N VAL A 45 -2.34 -24.33 -30.39
CA VAL A 45 -2.60 -25.45 -29.47
C VAL A 45 -2.87 -26.75 -30.21
N ILE A 46 -3.55 -26.70 -31.36
CA ILE A 46 -3.87 -27.90 -32.16
C ILE A 46 -2.60 -28.62 -32.64
N THR A 47 -1.49 -27.88 -32.77
CA THR A 47 -0.20 -28.42 -33.21
C THR A 47 0.56 -29.18 -32.11
N THR A 48 0.08 -29.13 -30.86
CA THR A 48 0.75 -29.73 -29.70
C THR A 48 0.40 -31.20 -29.43
N GLY A 49 -0.48 -31.79 -30.25
CA GLY A 49 -0.90 -33.19 -30.17
C GLY A 49 -2.37 -33.37 -29.72
N PRO A 50 -2.89 -34.61 -29.67
CA PRO A 50 -4.31 -34.86 -29.44
C PRO A 50 -4.85 -34.28 -28.12
N PRO A 51 -6.10 -33.77 -28.09
CA PRO A 51 -6.64 -33.12 -26.90
C PRO A 51 -6.88 -34.13 -25.76
N ASN A 52 -6.43 -33.77 -24.55
CA ASN A 52 -6.85 -34.41 -23.32
C ASN A 52 -7.82 -33.48 -22.57
N GLN A 53 -9.10 -33.84 -22.55
CA GLN A 53 -10.13 -32.98 -21.94
C GLN A 53 -9.98 -32.80 -20.43
N HIS A 54 -9.44 -33.80 -19.72
CA HIS A 54 -9.22 -33.68 -18.28
C HIS A 54 -8.12 -32.65 -18.03
N PHE A 55 -7.00 -32.79 -18.74
CA PHE A 55 -5.86 -31.87 -18.64
C PHE A 55 -6.24 -30.41 -19.00
N ILE A 56 -7.04 -30.21 -20.06
CA ILE A 56 -7.54 -28.86 -20.41
C ILE A 56 -8.37 -28.26 -19.27
N ARG A 57 -9.19 -29.06 -18.58
CA ARG A 57 -9.98 -28.57 -17.44
C ARG A 57 -9.11 -28.24 -16.23
N ASP A 58 -8.04 -29.00 -15.99
CA ASP A 58 -7.08 -28.69 -14.92
C ASP A 58 -6.41 -27.33 -15.15
N ILE A 59 -5.98 -27.07 -16.40
CA ILE A 59 -5.46 -25.76 -16.82
C ILE A 59 -6.53 -24.68 -16.65
N GLY A 60 -7.78 -24.98 -17.03
CA GLY A 60 -8.91 -24.09 -16.86
C GLY A 60 -9.18 -23.71 -15.40
N ILE A 61 -9.08 -24.66 -14.47
CA ILE A 61 -9.19 -24.42 -13.03
C ILE A 61 -8.05 -23.53 -12.54
N ALA A 62 -6.82 -23.75 -13.01
CA ALA A 62 -5.68 -22.91 -12.66
C ALA A 62 -5.87 -21.46 -13.13
N TYR A 63 -6.30 -21.25 -14.39
CA TYR A 63 -6.66 -19.92 -14.91
C TYR A 63 -7.80 -19.27 -14.12
N ALA A 64 -8.87 -20.01 -13.83
CA ALA A 64 -10.01 -19.51 -13.08
C ALA A 64 -9.62 -19.10 -11.65
N ALA A 65 -8.80 -19.91 -10.97
CA ALA A 65 -8.27 -19.59 -9.65
C ALA A 65 -7.41 -18.32 -9.66
N CYS A 66 -6.51 -18.18 -10.64
CA CYS A 66 -5.75 -16.94 -10.86
C CYS A 66 -6.68 -15.73 -11.06
N GLY A 67 -7.70 -15.89 -11.90
CA GLY A 67 -8.72 -14.87 -12.15
C GLY A 67 -9.43 -14.42 -10.88
N VAL A 68 -9.94 -15.35 -10.07
CA VAL A 68 -10.61 -15.04 -8.79
C VAL A 68 -9.69 -14.27 -7.84
N ILE A 69 -8.43 -14.70 -7.70
CA ILE A 69 -7.45 -14.04 -6.83
C ILE A 69 -7.17 -12.61 -7.31
N LEU A 70 -6.99 -12.41 -8.62
CA LEU A 70 -6.74 -11.09 -9.22
C LEU A 70 -7.95 -10.17 -9.10
N LEU A 71 -9.16 -10.68 -9.28
CA LEU A 71 -10.40 -9.92 -9.06
C LEU A 71 -10.52 -9.49 -7.59
N TYR A 72 -10.24 -10.38 -6.64
CA TYR A 72 -10.19 -10.05 -5.22
C TYR A 72 -9.15 -8.96 -4.93
N ALA A 73 -7.96 -9.06 -5.53
CA ALA A 73 -6.91 -8.07 -5.38
C ALA A 73 -7.32 -6.70 -5.96
N SER A 74 -7.99 -6.68 -7.13
CA SER A 74 -8.40 -5.46 -7.82
C SER A 74 -9.35 -4.57 -7.00
N ILE A 75 -10.12 -5.12 -6.07
CA ILE A 75 -11.01 -4.34 -5.20
C ILE A 75 -10.20 -3.35 -4.32
N ASN A 76 -9.03 -3.75 -3.86
CA ASN A 76 -8.14 -2.91 -3.08
C ASN A 76 -6.67 -3.31 -3.33
N ILE A 77 -6.17 -2.94 -4.50
CA ILE A 77 -4.84 -3.35 -5.00
C ILE A 77 -3.71 -2.91 -4.06
N HIS A 78 -3.91 -1.77 -3.39
CA HIS A 78 -3.03 -1.16 -2.42
C HIS A 78 -2.77 -2.05 -1.19
N MET A 79 -3.83 -2.64 -0.62
CA MET A 79 -3.75 -3.53 0.54
C MET A 79 -3.59 -5.00 0.15
N ARG A 80 -4.00 -5.38 -1.06
CA ARG A 80 -4.08 -6.77 -1.54
C ARG A 80 -3.04 -7.08 -2.62
N TRP A 81 -1.97 -6.32 -2.70
CA TRP A 81 -0.93 -6.49 -3.72
C TRP A 81 -0.28 -7.88 -3.69
N LEU A 82 -0.14 -8.52 -2.51
CA LEU A 82 0.32 -9.90 -2.38
C LEU A 82 -0.62 -10.89 -3.07
N ALA A 83 -1.93 -10.66 -3.00
CA ALA A 83 -2.90 -11.47 -3.73
C ALA A 83 -2.73 -11.26 -5.24
N ALA A 84 -2.52 -10.02 -5.70
CA ALA A 84 -2.22 -9.78 -7.12
C ALA A 84 -0.95 -10.52 -7.58
N PHE A 85 0.11 -10.47 -6.77
CA PHE A 85 1.34 -11.23 -7.02
C PHE A 85 1.09 -12.75 -7.08
N ALA A 86 0.37 -13.31 -6.10
CA ALA A 86 0.03 -14.72 -6.07
C ALA A 86 -0.83 -15.15 -7.27
N GLY A 87 -1.84 -14.35 -7.62
CA GLY A 87 -2.71 -14.60 -8.78
C GLY A 87 -1.99 -14.50 -10.12
N ALA A 88 -0.84 -13.82 -10.19
CA ALA A 88 0.00 -13.77 -11.38
C ALA A 88 1.03 -14.91 -11.46
N LEU A 89 1.28 -15.65 -10.38
CA LEU A 89 2.41 -16.58 -10.31
C LEU A 89 2.28 -17.73 -11.31
N TRP A 90 1.14 -18.41 -11.34
CA TRP A 90 0.93 -19.51 -12.29
C TRP A 90 0.90 -19.01 -13.74
N LEU A 91 0.26 -17.86 -14.00
CA LEU A 91 0.29 -17.22 -15.33
C LEU A 91 1.73 -16.93 -15.79
N SER A 92 2.57 -16.45 -14.87
CA SER A 92 3.98 -16.15 -15.16
C SER A 92 4.80 -17.41 -15.42
N LEU A 93 4.65 -18.43 -14.59
CA LEU A 93 5.35 -19.70 -14.75
C LEU A 93 4.93 -20.42 -16.04
N HIS A 94 3.64 -20.35 -16.38
CA HIS A 94 3.15 -20.83 -17.66
C HIS A 94 3.77 -20.05 -18.82
N GLY A 95 3.81 -18.71 -18.76
CA GLY A 95 4.51 -17.91 -19.77
C GLY A 95 6.00 -18.25 -19.91
N VAL A 96 6.70 -18.53 -18.80
CA VAL A 96 8.11 -18.99 -18.81
C VAL A 96 8.27 -20.36 -19.48
N LEU A 97 7.29 -21.26 -19.35
CA LEU A 97 7.30 -22.55 -20.05
C LEU A 97 7.32 -22.34 -21.57
N HIS A 98 6.55 -21.39 -22.11
CA HIS A 98 6.57 -21.05 -23.54
C HIS A 98 7.93 -20.51 -24.00
N ILE A 99 8.60 -19.70 -23.17
CA ILE A 99 9.97 -19.23 -23.44
C ILE A 99 10.94 -20.43 -23.45
N TYR A 100 10.78 -21.36 -22.52
CA TYR A 100 11.60 -22.56 -22.47
C TYR A 100 11.41 -23.41 -23.74
N GLU A 101 10.17 -23.71 -24.13
CA GLU A 101 9.86 -24.55 -25.29
C GLU A 101 10.47 -24.03 -26.59
N VAL A 102 10.41 -22.72 -26.84
CA VAL A 102 11.06 -22.12 -28.02
C VAL A 102 12.59 -22.17 -27.89
N SER A 103 13.14 -21.99 -26.68
CA SER A 103 14.60 -21.99 -26.46
C SER A 103 15.26 -23.35 -26.68
N VAL A 104 14.54 -24.45 -26.45
CA VAL A 104 15.04 -25.82 -26.66
C VAL A 104 14.55 -26.45 -27.97
N GLY A 105 13.82 -25.70 -28.80
CA GLY A 105 13.36 -26.14 -30.12
C GLY A 105 12.16 -27.10 -30.11
N ILE A 106 11.38 -27.13 -29.03
CA ILE A 106 10.10 -27.86 -28.97
C ILE A 106 9.04 -27.14 -29.81
N CYS A 107 8.98 -25.80 -29.69
CA CYS A 107 8.04 -24.95 -30.42
C CYS A 107 8.78 -24.05 -31.41
N SER A 108 8.15 -23.73 -32.54
CA SER A 108 8.73 -22.80 -33.52
C SER A 108 8.67 -21.35 -33.01
N PRO A 109 9.59 -20.47 -33.43
CA PRO A 109 9.52 -19.04 -33.12
C PRO A 109 8.19 -18.40 -33.54
N ASP A 110 7.61 -18.81 -34.68
CA ASP A 110 6.35 -18.29 -35.17
C ASP A 110 5.17 -18.64 -34.25
N ALA A 111 5.13 -19.89 -33.74
CA ALA A 111 4.12 -20.31 -32.77
C ALA A 111 4.25 -19.51 -31.46
N PHE A 112 5.48 -19.32 -30.98
CA PHE A 112 5.73 -18.49 -29.80
C PHE A 112 5.27 -17.04 -29.99
N ILE A 113 5.53 -16.41 -31.16
CA ILE A 113 5.07 -15.04 -31.44
C ILE A 113 3.55 -14.94 -31.41
N ALA A 114 2.85 -15.96 -31.93
CA ALA A 114 1.38 -16.00 -31.90
C ALA A 114 0.82 -16.17 -30.47
N ASP A 115 1.47 -16.98 -29.63
CA ASP A 115 1.02 -17.27 -28.26
C ASP A 115 1.44 -16.21 -27.23
N ALA A 116 2.61 -15.58 -27.43
CA ALA A 116 3.24 -14.66 -26.48
C ALA A 116 2.29 -13.54 -25.98
N PRO A 117 1.47 -12.87 -26.80
CA PRO A 117 0.51 -11.88 -26.31
C PRO A 117 -0.47 -12.45 -25.27
N GLY A 118 -0.92 -13.70 -25.45
CA GLY A 118 -1.88 -14.38 -24.57
C GLY A 118 -1.25 -15.01 -23.33
N VAL A 119 0.02 -15.45 -23.39
CA VAL A 119 0.70 -16.14 -22.28
C VAL A 119 1.65 -15.25 -21.48
N LEU A 120 2.33 -14.28 -22.13
CA LEU A 120 3.24 -13.33 -21.46
C LEU A 120 2.55 -11.99 -21.14
N GLY A 121 1.62 -11.54 -21.99
CA GLY A 121 0.91 -10.27 -21.80
C GLY A 121 0.23 -10.16 -20.43
N PRO A 122 -0.66 -11.10 -20.04
CA PRO A 122 -1.39 -11.02 -18.78
C PRO A 122 -0.51 -10.87 -17.53
N PRO A 123 0.51 -11.73 -17.27
CA PRO A 123 1.36 -11.53 -16.09
C PRO A 123 2.19 -10.24 -16.17
N LEU A 124 2.67 -9.83 -17.35
CA LEU A 124 3.40 -8.57 -17.52
C LEU A 124 2.55 -7.34 -17.15
N LEU A 125 1.25 -7.34 -17.49
CA LEU A 125 0.33 -6.26 -17.10
C LEU A 125 0.13 -6.21 -15.58
N VAL A 126 0.06 -7.36 -14.89
CA VAL A 126 -0.01 -7.39 -13.42
C VAL A 126 1.28 -6.84 -12.81
N PHE A 127 2.45 -7.25 -13.32
CA PHE A 127 3.72 -6.73 -12.82
C PHE A 127 3.93 -5.25 -13.13
N ALA A 128 3.44 -4.75 -14.27
CA ALA A 128 3.43 -3.32 -14.57
C ALA A 128 2.56 -2.54 -13.57
N ALA A 129 1.36 -3.05 -13.26
CA ALA A 129 0.49 -2.47 -12.24
C ALA A 129 1.16 -2.43 -10.86
N LEU A 130 1.77 -3.54 -10.42
CA LEU A 130 2.54 -3.59 -9.18
C LEU A 130 3.73 -2.63 -9.21
N GLY A 131 4.47 -2.57 -10.31
CA GLY A 131 5.60 -1.66 -10.51
C GLY A 131 5.21 -0.19 -10.33
N ILE A 132 4.09 0.24 -10.92
CA ILE A 132 3.52 1.59 -10.73
C ILE A 132 3.30 1.87 -9.24
N LEU A 133 2.65 0.94 -8.53
CA LEU A 133 2.32 1.12 -7.12
C LEU A 133 3.56 1.12 -6.22
N PHE A 134 4.51 0.21 -6.44
CA PHE A 134 5.76 0.15 -5.68
C PHE A 134 6.62 1.40 -5.90
N ALA A 135 6.78 1.85 -7.15
CA ALA A 135 7.56 3.06 -7.47
C ALA A 135 6.98 4.31 -6.78
N ARG A 136 5.67 4.35 -6.59
CA ARG A 136 4.94 5.45 -5.92
C ARG A 136 4.78 5.25 -4.41
N GLN A 137 5.32 4.17 -3.85
CA GLN A 137 5.10 3.75 -2.45
C GLN A 137 3.61 3.70 -2.08
N ARG A 138 2.79 3.21 -3.01
CA ARG A 138 1.32 3.09 -2.92
C ARG A 138 0.90 1.66 -2.59
N VAL A 139 1.71 0.92 -1.83
CA VAL A 139 1.39 -0.44 -1.35
C VAL A 139 1.50 -0.51 0.16
N ALA A 140 0.69 -1.37 0.77
CA ALA A 140 0.87 -1.73 2.18
C ALA A 140 2.24 -2.39 2.38
N PRO A 141 2.98 -2.05 3.45
CA PRO A 141 4.33 -2.57 3.68
C PRO A 141 4.31 -4.04 4.12
N ALA A 142 3.17 -4.53 4.62
CA ALA A 142 3.00 -5.93 4.96
C ALA A 142 3.25 -6.81 3.72
N GLY A 143 4.08 -7.83 3.87
CA GLY A 143 4.57 -8.69 2.78
C GLY A 143 5.88 -8.26 2.14
N ILE A 144 6.35 -7.03 2.36
CA ILE A 144 7.68 -6.62 1.91
C ILE A 144 8.72 -7.37 2.77
N PRO A 145 9.74 -8.01 2.17
CA PRO A 145 10.78 -8.68 2.93
C PRO A 145 11.39 -7.75 3.98
N LYS A 146 11.45 -8.23 5.24
CA LYS A 146 11.95 -7.47 6.40
C LYS A 146 13.26 -6.71 6.12
N PRO A 147 14.31 -7.30 5.52
CA PRO A 147 15.56 -6.58 5.25
C PRO A 147 15.38 -5.39 4.30
N LEU A 148 14.48 -5.50 3.32
CA LEU A 148 14.20 -4.44 2.35
C LEU A 148 13.41 -3.31 3.00
N LEU A 149 12.34 -3.64 3.73
CA LEU A 149 11.53 -2.65 4.43
C LEU A 149 12.36 -1.93 5.50
N LEU A 150 13.14 -2.66 6.30
CA LEU A 150 13.99 -2.06 7.32
C LEU A 150 15.02 -1.10 6.69
N LYS A 151 15.73 -1.53 5.63
CA LYS A 151 16.69 -0.68 4.92
C LYS A 151 16.06 0.59 4.38
N ALA A 152 14.87 0.49 3.79
CA ALA A 152 14.14 1.64 3.25
C ALA A 152 13.68 2.59 4.36
N SER A 153 13.14 2.05 5.45
CA SER A 153 12.58 2.85 6.55
C SER A 153 13.63 3.50 7.45
N THR A 154 14.88 3.04 7.45
CA THR A 154 15.98 3.64 8.24
C THR A 154 16.88 4.55 7.42
N ALA A 155 16.62 4.71 6.12
CA ALA A 155 17.48 5.50 5.24
C ALA A 155 17.30 7.00 5.51
N GLY A 156 18.33 7.65 6.05
CA GLY A 156 18.32 9.10 6.31
C GLY A 156 17.42 9.54 7.46
N THR A 157 16.98 8.60 8.30
CA THR A 157 16.21 8.90 9.52
C THR A 157 17.14 9.14 10.70
N GLU A 158 16.63 9.85 11.71
CA GLU A 158 17.33 10.09 12.98
C GLU A 158 17.69 8.76 13.70
N GLU A 159 18.67 8.81 14.61
CA GLU A 159 19.22 7.62 15.26
C GLU A 159 18.18 6.88 16.11
N SER A 160 17.36 7.59 16.89
CA SER A 160 16.30 6.99 17.70
C SER A 160 15.23 6.30 16.83
N GLU A 161 14.91 6.83 15.65
CA GLU A 161 14.03 6.16 14.66
C GLU A 161 14.66 4.85 14.17
N THR A 162 15.94 4.90 13.84
CA THR A 162 16.69 3.76 13.33
C THR A 162 16.79 2.65 14.37
N GLN A 163 17.11 3.00 15.62
CA GLN A 163 17.20 2.05 16.73
C GLN A 163 15.83 1.43 17.01
N TYR A 164 14.77 2.24 17.06
CA TYR A 164 13.40 1.78 17.28
C TYR A 164 12.97 0.72 16.26
N LEU A 165 13.18 0.97 14.97
CA LEU A 165 12.83 0.01 13.92
C LEU A 165 13.69 -1.27 13.99
N LYS A 166 14.98 -1.16 14.36
CA LYS A 166 15.86 -2.31 14.56
C LYS A 166 15.42 -3.18 15.74
N GLU A 167 14.98 -2.57 16.84
CA GLU A 167 14.47 -3.29 18.01
C GLU A 167 13.18 -4.04 17.69
N ILE A 168 12.22 -3.41 16.99
CA ILE A 168 11.02 -4.10 16.50
C ILE A 168 11.41 -5.24 15.54
N ALA A 169 12.38 -5.02 14.66
CA ALA A 169 12.86 -6.03 13.72
C ALA A 169 13.53 -7.22 14.40
N ALA A 170 14.19 -7.01 15.54
CA ALA A 170 14.84 -8.05 16.34
C ALA A 170 13.88 -8.78 17.29
N ALA A 171 12.74 -8.17 17.63
CA ALA A 171 11.79 -8.74 18.56
C ALA A 171 11.15 -10.05 18.04
N PRO A 172 10.95 -11.06 18.92
CA PRO A 172 10.33 -12.33 18.56
C PRO A 172 8.82 -12.19 18.29
N GLY A 173 8.18 -13.28 17.87
CA GLY A 173 6.71 -13.33 17.74
C GLY A 173 6.14 -12.48 16.60
N HIS A 174 6.92 -12.33 15.52
CA HIS A 174 6.54 -11.60 14.30
C HIS A 174 6.20 -10.11 14.56
N ALA A 175 6.86 -9.48 15.54
CA ALA A 175 6.60 -8.10 15.92
C ALA A 175 6.71 -7.12 14.74
N PHE A 176 7.76 -7.26 13.92
CA PHE A 176 7.95 -6.43 12.72
C PHE A 176 6.85 -6.58 11.67
N GLU A 177 6.35 -7.80 11.48
CA GLU A 177 5.26 -8.07 10.54
C GLU A 177 3.95 -7.46 11.04
N LYS A 178 3.64 -7.63 12.33
CA LYS A 178 2.49 -6.97 12.98
C LYS A 178 2.59 -5.44 12.88
N PHE A 179 3.78 -4.89 13.06
CA PHE A 179 4.02 -3.47 12.89
C PHE A 179 3.80 -3.02 11.44
N ALA A 180 4.25 -3.79 10.45
CA ALA A 180 3.97 -3.51 9.04
C ALA A 180 2.45 -3.52 8.74
N HIS A 181 1.66 -4.39 9.38
CA HIS A 181 0.21 -4.37 9.29
C HIS A 181 -0.45 -3.18 10.00
N PHE A 182 0.18 -2.62 11.02
CA PHE A 182 -0.29 -1.42 11.73
C PHE A 182 -0.12 -0.14 10.90
N LEU A 183 0.96 -0.03 10.11
CA LEU A 183 1.29 1.20 9.39
C LEU A 183 0.16 1.73 8.47
N PRO A 184 -0.55 0.91 7.68
CA PRO A 184 -1.69 1.39 6.88
C PRO A 184 -2.79 2.07 7.68
N ALA A 185 -3.07 1.61 8.91
CA ALA A 185 -4.03 2.24 9.79
C ALA A 185 -3.51 3.59 10.31
N SER A 186 -2.24 3.65 10.72
CA SER A 186 -1.62 4.90 11.18
C SER A 186 -1.53 5.97 10.09
N LEU A 187 -1.50 5.58 8.82
CA LEU A 187 -1.38 6.48 7.67
C LEU A 187 -2.70 6.68 6.91
N HIS A 188 -3.83 6.26 7.48
CA HIS A 188 -5.12 6.35 6.80
C HIS A 188 -5.51 7.81 6.52
N ARG A 189 -5.82 8.10 5.25
CA ARG A 189 -6.39 9.35 4.77
C ARG A 189 -7.11 9.10 3.45
N HIS A 190 -8.34 9.55 3.31
CA HIS A 190 -9.13 9.43 2.09
C HIS A 190 -9.95 10.71 1.81
N ALA A 191 -10.80 11.14 2.74
CA ALA A 191 -11.63 12.33 2.62
C ALA A 191 -10.92 13.61 3.08
N ALA A 192 -10.12 13.53 4.15
CA ALA A 192 -9.54 14.70 4.78
C ALA A 192 -8.50 15.40 3.87
N PRO A 193 -8.53 16.75 3.79
CA PRO A 193 -7.42 17.52 3.24
C PRO A 193 -6.10 17.16 3.92
N ALA A 194 -5.02 17.08 3.14
CA ALA A 194 -3.71 16.66 3.66
C ALA A 194 -3.25 17.53 4.83
N HIS A 195 -3.38 18.86 4.70
CA HIS A 195 -2.96 19.80 5.72
C HIS A 195 -3.71 19.59 7.05
N LEU A 196 -5.04 19.37 7.04
CA LEU A 196 -5.80 19.12 8.28
C LEU A 196 -5.44 17.79 8.95
N CYS A 197 -5.26 16.72 8.16
CA CYS A 197 -4.90 15.41 8.70
C CYS A 197 -3.49 15.43 9.32
N HIS A 198 -2.53 16.08 8.66
CA HIS A 198 -1.17 16.24 9.19
C HIS A 198 -1.10 17.22 10.36
N ALA A 199 -1.91 18.28 10.36
CA ALA A 199 -2.07 19.18 11.50
C ALA A 199 -2.56 18.43 12.76
N ALA A 200 -3.63 17.63 12.66
CA ALA A 200 -4.12 16.84 13.79
C ALA A 200 -3.09 15.80 14.28
N ARG A 201 -2.40 15.14 13.35
CA ARG A 201 -1.29 14.23 13.67
C ARG A 201 -0.17 14.93 14.44
N LEU A 202 0.27 16.08 13.94
CA LEU A 202 1.36 16.83 14.55
C LEU A 202 0.93 17.36 15.92
N GLY A 203 -0.31 17.84 16.07
CA GLY A 203 -0.87 18.26 17.35
C GLY A 203 -0.79 17.17 18.42
N ALA A 204 -1.15 15.93 18.07
CA ALA A 204 -1.03 14.79 18.99
C ALA A 204 0.42 14.46 19.33
N ASN A 205 1.32 14.46 18.35
CA ASN A 205 2.74 14.18 18.57
C ASN A 205 3.46 15.24 19.42
N MET A 206 3.07 16.51 19.30
CA MET A 206 3.65 17.58 20.11
C MET A 206 3.32 17.42 21.60
N VAL A 207 2.18 16.82 21.95
CA VAL A 207 1.83 16.47 23.34
C VAL A 207 2.70 15.33 23.87
N GLU A 208 3.11 14.41 23.00
CA GLU A 208 3.97 13.28 23.38
C GLU A 208 5.44 13.69 23.58
N ASP A 209 5.82 14.95 23.31
CA ASP A 209 7.16 15.47 23.60
C ASP A 209 8.30 14.60 23.03
N CYS A 210 8.13 14.16 21.77
CA CYS A 210 9.12 13.40 21.01
C CYS A 210 9.55 14.20 19.77
N GLY A 211 10.66 14.93 19.86
CA GLY A 211 11.19 15.74 18.75
C GLY A 211 11.39 14.97 17.44
N PRO A 212 12.10 13.82 17.43
CA PRO A 212 12.23 12.99 16.23
C PRO A 212 10.89 12.53 15.64
N CYS A 213 9.91 12.18 16.49
CA CYS A 213 8.58 11.76 16.04
C CYS A 213 7.79 12.91 15.38
N ALA A 214 7.92 14.13 15.94
CA ALA A 214 7.35 15.35 15.38
C ALA A 214 7.97 15.66 14.00
N LEU A 215 9.29 15.58 13.87
CA LEU A 215 9.99 15.75 12.58
C LEU A 215 9.60 14.68 11.56
N THR A 216 9.53 13.41 11.96
CA THR A 216 9.04 12.33 11.09
C THR A 216 7.63 12.65 10.57
N SER A 217 6.73 13.18 11.41
CA SER A 217 5.39 13.59 10.98
C SER A 217 5.40 14.84 10.10
N ALA A 218 6.29 15.79 10.36
CA ALA A 218 6.51 16.95 9.50
C ALA A 218 6.97 16.52 8.10
N HIS A 219 7.92 15.59 8.00
CA HIS A 219 8.36 15.03 6.71
C HIS A 219 7.24 14.27 5.98
N TRP A 220 6.36 13.58 6.70
CA TRP A 220 5.16 12.97 6.09
C TRP A 220 4.21 14.03 5.52
N ALA A 221 4.07 15.19 6.17
CA ALA A 221 3.28 16.30 5.63
C ALA A 221 3.91 16.86 4.34
N LEU A 222 5.24 17.03 4.30
CA LEU A 222 5.95 17.45 3.09
C LEU A 222 5.79 16.44 1.94
N PHE A 223 5.86 15.13 2.25
CA PHE A 223 5.65 14.07 1.27
C PHE A 223 4.24 14.13 0.66
N ASP A 224 3.26 14.57 1.44
CA ASP A 224 1.88 14.81 1.01
C ASP A 224 1.65 16.21 0.42
N ASN A 225 2.73 16.92 0.07
CA ASN A 225 2.74 18.26 -0.55
C ASN A 225 2.12 19.37 0.32
N VAL A 226 2.11 19.22 1.65
CA VAL A 226 1.84 20.36 2.54
C VAL A 226 3.03 21.33 2.43
N PRO A 227 2.80 22.64 2.23
CA PRO A 227 3.89 23.61 2.10
C PRO A 227 4.80 23.61 3.33
N ARG A 228 6.12 23.64 3.10
CA ARG A 228 7.13 23.67 4.16
C ARG A 228 6.89 24.75 5.21
N GLU A 229 6.54 25.95 4.75
CA GLU A 229 6.25 27.08 5.64
C GLU A 229 5.05 26.81 6.54
N THR A 230 3.99 26.18 6.01
CA THR A 230 2.84 25.74 6.81
C THR A 230 3.25 24.75 7.90
N VAL A 231 4.06 23.75 7.57
CA VAL A 231 4.54 22.76 8.54
C VAL A 231 5.41 23.40 9.62
N ASN A 232 6.32 24.30 9.25
CA ASN A 232 7.19 25.01 10.19
C ASN A 232 6.40 25.97 11.10
N ARG A 233 5.33 26.61 10.61
CA ARG A 233 4.41 27.39 11.46
C ARG A 233 3.77 26.55 12.56
N TRP A 234 3.34 25.32 12.24
CA TRP A 234 2.80 24.40 13.23
C TRP A 234 3.83 23.99 14.29
N LEU A 235 5.06 23.66 13.87
CA LEU A 235 6.16 23.27 14.76
C LEU A 235 6.55 24.40 15.73
N ARG A 236 6.53 25.65 15.25
CA ARG A 236 6.82 26.84 16.05
C ARG A 236 5.65 27.31 16.91
N ALA A 237 4.46 26.71 16.76
CA ALA A 237 3.22 27.17 17.37
C ALA A 237 2.95 28.66 17.10
N ASP A 238 3.12 29.07 15.84
CA ASP A 238 2.93 30.45 15.39
C ASP A 238 1.50 30.95 15.72
N PRO A 239 1.32 32.17 16.27
CA PRO A 239 -0.01 32.74 16.49
C PRO A 239 -0.84 32.89 15.21
N ASP A 240 -0.21 33.02 14.04
CA ASP A 240 -0.89 33.31 12.76
C ASP A 240 -1.22 32.04 11.95
N ILE A 241 -1.42 30.90 12.62
CA ILE A 241 -1.90 29.67 11.98
C ILE A 241 -3.36 29.86 11.51
N PRO A 242 -3.69 29.54 10.24
CA PRO A 242 -5.07 29.58 9.75
C PRO A 242 -6.05 28.84 10.66
N GLU A 243 -7.28 29.36 10.78
CA GLU A 243 -8.26 28.87 11.77
C GLU A 243 -8.55 27.36 11.64
N ASP A 244 -8.63 26.85 10.42
CA ASP A 244 -8.88 25.44 10.15
C ASP A 244 -7.71 24.53 10.53
N GLU A 245 -6.49 24.92 10.21
CA GLU A 245 -5.27 24.24 10.64
C GLU A 245 -5.11 24.29 12.17
N ALA A 246 -5.43 25.43 12.79
CA ALA A 246 -5.40 25.61 14.24
C ALA A 246 -6.45 24.72 14.93
N LEU A 247 -7.66 24.62 14.38
CA LEU A 247 -8.71 23.72 14.85
C LEU A 247 -8.23 22.26 14.80
N ALA A 248 -7.63 21.83 13.69
CA ALA A 248 -7.10 20.47 13.55
C ALA A 248 -5.93 20.19 14.52
N LEU A 249 -4.99 21.13 14.68
CA LEU A 249 -3.89 21.03 15.66
C LEU A 249 -4.42 20.91 17.09
N GLN A 250 -5.39 21.75 17.47
CA GLN A 250 -6.01 21.73 18.79
C GLN A 250 -6.75 20.41 19.03
N PHE A 251 -7.49 19.93 18.03
CA PHE A 251 -8.15 18.62 18.11
C PHE A 251 -7.14 17.49 18.30
N GLY A 252 -6.04 17.50 17.53
CA GLY A 252 -4.93 16.58 17.70
C GLY A 252 -4.34 16.60 19.11
N ARG A 253 -4.06 17.80 19.64
CA ARG A 253 -3.57 17.99 21.02
C ARG A 253 -4.55 17.45 22.04
N ALA A 254 -5.84 17.74 21.90
CA ALA A 254 -6.90 17.26 22.80
C ALA A 254 -7.01 15.73 22.80
N ILE A 255 -6.90 15.07 21.64
CA ILE A 255 -6.83 13.60 21.56
C ILE A 255 -5.55 13.06 22.21
N GLY A 256 -4.41 13.73 22.01
CA GLY A 256 -3.13 13.39 22.64
C GLY A 256 -3.15 13.46 24.16
N SER A 257 -3.72 14.55 24.70
CA SER A 257 -3.81 14.83 26.13
C SER A 257 -5.03 14.20 26.82
N GLN A 258 -5.89 13.51 26.06
CA GLN A 258 -7.17 12.99 26.55
C GLN A 258 -8.08 14.09 27.13
N SER A 259 -8.03 15.29 26.56
CA SER A 259 -8.87 16.42 26.98
C SER A 259 -10.33 16.22 26.60
N ILE A 260 -11.23 16.72 27.45
CA ILE A 260 -12.67 16.82 27.17
C ILE A 260 -12.95 17.72 25.96
N ASP A 261 -12.06 18.65 25.64
CA ASP A 261 -12.22 19.58 24.51
C ASP A 261 -12.29 18.86 23.16
N ALA A 262 -11.80 17.61 23.09
CA ALA A 262 -11.89 16.79 21.89
C ALA A 262 -13.34 16.60 21.39
N PHE A 263 -14.32 16.63 22.30
CA PHE A 263 -15.74 16.52 21.91
C PHE A 263 -16.17 17.75 21.11
N GLU A 264 -16.00 18.96 21.67
CA GLU A 264 -16.39 20.21 21.02
C GLU A 264 -15.60 20.48 19.74
N LEU A 265 -14.27 20.30 19.78
CA LEU A 265 -13.41 20.47 18.61
C LEU A 265 -13.78 19.49 17.49
N GLY A 266 -14.08 18.24 17.86
CA GLY A 266 -14.54 17.22 16.91
C GLY A 266 -15.90 17.54 16.29
N ASP A 267 -16.83 18.10 17.06
CA ASP A 267 -18.14 18.53 16.57
C ASP A 267 -18.01 19.69 15.58
N ARG A 268 -17.12 20.67 15.86
CA ARG A 268 -16.79 21.74 14.91
C ARG A 268 -16.22 21.21 13.60
N ILE A 269 -15.27 20.26 13.67
CA ILE A 269 -14.69 19.61 12.47
C ILE A 269 -15.78 18.90 11.68
N GLU A 270 -16.68 18.18 12.34
CA GLU A 270 -17.76 17.45 11.66
C GLU A 270 -18.78 18.38 11.01
N VAL A 271 -19.12 19.50 11.65
CA VAL A 271 -19.97 20.53 11.05
C VAL A 271 -19.33 21.15 9.80
N GLN A 272 -18.03 21.42 9.83
CA GLN A 272 -17.34 22.12 8.75
C GLN A 272 -16.89 21.20 7.60
N TYR A 273 -16.50 19.96 7.91
CA TYR A 273 -15.85 19.05 6.95
C TYR A 273 -16.52 17.66 6.84
N GLY A 274 -17.50 17.37 7.69
CA GLY A 274 -18.23 16.10 7.69
C GLY A 274 -17.62 15.01 8.56
N ARG A 275 -18.40 13.95 8.75
CA ARG A 275 -18.09 12.83 9.66
C ARG A 275 -16.82 12.08 9.27
N ASP A 276 -16.61 11.86 7.98
CA ASP A 276 -15.44 11.12 7.47
C ASP A 276 -14.13 11.86 7.78
N VAL A 277 -14.13 13.20 7.69
CA VAL A 277 -12.96 14.01 8.02
C VAL A 277 -12.69 13.99 9.53
N ARG A 278 -13.72 14.11 10.38
CA ARG A 278 -13.55 13.92 11.83
C ARG A 278 -12.96 12.56 12.16
N PHE A 279 -13.47 11.49 11.53
CA PHE A 279 -12.97 10.13 11.72
C PHE A 279 -11.49 10.01 11.36
N GLU A 280 -11.08 10.52 10.19
CA GLU A 280 -9.70 10.45 9.73
C GLU A 280 -8.74 11.27 10.61
N LEU A 281 -9.13 12.48 11.03
CA LEU A 281 -8.34 13.29 11.96
C LEU A 281 -8.20 12.60 13.32
N ALA A 282 -9.28 12.00 13.84
CA ALA A 282 -9.25 11.28 15.10
C ALA A 282 -8.34 10.04 15.01
N MET A 283 -8.44 9.29 13.91
CA MET A 283 -7.59 8.12 13.65
C MET A 283 -6.12 8.52 13.53
N ALA A 284 -5.81 9.59 12.79
CA ALA A 284 -4.46 10.10 12.63
C ALA A 284 -3.86 10.53 13.98
N ALA A 285 -4.60 11.32 14.77
CA ALA A 285 -4.19 11.79 16.09
C ALA A 285 -4.03 10.66 17.11
N ALA A 286 -4.92 9.67 17.11
CA ALA A 286 -4.84 8.55 18.05
C ALA A 286 -3.70 7.57 17.70
N MET A 287 -3.58 7.18 16.43
CA MET A 287 -2.63 6.13 16.02
C MET A 287 -1.18 6.61 16.04
N VAL A 288 -0.92 7.89 15.73
CA VAL A 288 0.46 8.40 15.70
C VAL A 288 1.15 8.35 17.06
N ARG A 289 0.38 8.33 18.15
CA ARG A 289 0.92 8.26 19.52
C ARG A 289 1.58 6.91 19.83
N ALA A 290 1.28 5.87 19.06
CA ALA A 290 1.88 4.55 19.26
C ALA A 290 3.41 4.61 19.10
N PHE A 291 3.94 5.39 18.16
CA PHE A 291 5.39 5.51 17.94
C PHE A 291 6.13 6.15 19.13
N PRO A 292 5.81 7.39 19.57
CA PRO A 292 6.47 7.99 20.72
C PRO A 292 6.21 7.21 22.01
N ALA A 293 5.02 6.65 22.22
CA ALA A 293 4.73 5.84 23.41
C ALA A 293 5.60 4.57 23.47
N MET A 294 5.75 3.85 22.35
CA MET A 294 6.65 2.69 22.29
C MET A 294 8.10 3.08 22.52
N LYS A 295 8.58 4.16 21.90
CA LYS A 295 9.96 4.63 22.10
C LYS A 295 10.24 5.04 23.54
N ARG A 296 9.30 5.72 24.20
CA ARG A 296 9.39 6.04 25.62
C ARG A 296 9.44 4.77 26.46
N GLY A 297 8.59 3.79 26.17
CA GLY A 297 8.58 2.49 26.84
C GLY A 297 9.87 1.69 26.66
N LEU A 298 10.54 1.83 25.52
CA LEU A 298 11.84 1.23 25.21
C LEU A 298 13.04 2.05 25.72
N GLY A 299 12.81 3.26 26.23
CA GLY A 299 13.88 4.15 26.69
C GLY A 299 14.70 4.82 25.57
N LEU A 300 14.17 4.87 24.35
CA LEU A 300 14.86 5.37 23.15
C LEU A 300 14.77 6.89 22.98
N THR A 301 13.82 7.53 23.65
CA THR A 301 13.61 8.98 23.57
C THR A 301 13.55 9.58 24.96
N LYS A 302 14.29 10.68 25.16
CA LYS A 302 14.22 11.53 26.35
C LYS A 302 13.73 12.91 25.93
N ALA A 303 12.83 13.50 26.72
CA ALA A 303 12.23 14.82 26.50
C ALA A 303 13.23 15.95 26.15
N CYS A 304 14.49 15.84 26.60
CA CYS A 304 15.51 16.86 26.40
C CYS A 304 16.37 16.68 25.13
N SER A 305 15.86 16.11 24.03
CA SER A 305 16.62 16.11 22.77
C SER A 305 16.68 17.54 22.22
N LEU A 306 17.88 18.08 22.05
CA LEU A 306 18.14 19.43 21.50
C LEU A 306 17.80 19.56 20.00
N THR A 307 16.98 18.67 19.46
CA THR A 307 16.66 18.59 18.03
C THR A 307 15.83 19.81 17.64
N PRO A 308 16.34 20.69 16.74
CA PRO A 308 15.56 21.80 16.24
C PRO A 308 14.29 21.29 15.53
N LEU A 309 13.14 21.85 15.90
CA LEU A 309 11.85 21.49 15.29
C LEU A 309 11.63 22.34 14.03
N GLU A 310 12.34 22.00 12.98
CA GLU A 310 12.24 22.63 11.67
C GLU A 310 12.56 21.62 10.56
N VAL A 311 11.84 21.71 9.44
CA VAL A 311 12.07 20.89 8.26
C VAL A 311 12.43 21.70 7.04
#